data_AF-A0A1Y6G456-F1
#
_entry.id   AF-A0A1Y6G456-F1
#
_cell.length_a   1.000
_cell.length_b   1.000
_cell.length_c   1.000
_cell.angle_alpha   90.00
_cell.angle_beta   90.00
_cell.angle_gamma   90.00
#
_symmetry.space_group_name_H-M   'P 1'
#
loop_
_entity.id
_entity.type
_entity.pdbx_description
1 polymer ?
#
loop_
_entity_poly.entity_id
_entity_poly.type
_entity_poly.pdbx_seq_one_letter_code
_entity_poly.pdbx_strand_id
1 'polypeptide(L)'
;MKNVDVAIVEPAYDCYVQNQKKFCTLADGVVILTQNDQKIRLKSVELFDWLLTGWKHESTAPPQDTKEMMVNDILMLLLGPEIDKAVSNYYSKYFTETSMVYPYEVEIEKVERIGGFRTFHFLITLEVTPVFGAHNPIGKDRLTFEIAPTIIPSQIKLKNFEHLESYELPPHFQDLIQPKRQ
;
A
#
# COMPACT_ATOMS: atom_id res chain seq x y z
N MET A 1 -17.60 6.36 -40.36
CA MET A 1 -16.54 6.32 -39.33
C MET A 1 -16.24 7.76 -38.96
N LYS A 2 -16.42 8.15 -37.68
CA LYS A 2 -16.20 9.54 -37.25
C LYS A 2 -14.69 9.84 -37.28
N ASN A 3 -14.31 11.01 -37.82
CA ASN A 3 -12.95 11.53 -37.70
C ASN A 3 -12.58 11.54 -36.20
N VAL A 4 -11.59 10.75 -35.83
CA VAL A 4 -11.02 10.79 -34.49
C VAL A 4 -10.06 11.97 -34.49
N ASP A 5 -10.31 12.96 -33.67
CA ASP A 5 -9.39 14.07 -33.44
C ASP A 5 -8.13 13.49 -32.78
N VAL A 6 -7.08 13.23 -33.57
CA VAL A 6 -5.81 12.70 -33.07
C VAL A 6 -4.95 13.87 -32.61
N ALA A 7 -4.63 13.89 -31.32
CA ALA A 7 -3.60 14.77 -30.78
C ALA A 7 -2.23 14.07 -30.85
N ILE A 8 -1.21 14.77 -31.34
CA ILE A 8 0.17 14.26 -31.42
C ILE A 8 1.03 15.04 -30.43
N VAL A 9 1.80 14.35 -29.60
CA VAL A 9 2.76 14.99 -28.68
C VAL A 9 4.17 14.53 -29.05
N GLU A 10 5.09 15.48 -29.27
CA GLU A 10 6.47 15.22 -29.67
C GLU A 10 7.47 16.10 -28.89
N PRO A 11 8.73 15.69 -28.69
CA PRO A 11 9.74 16.54 -28.05
C PRO A 11 10.02 17.80 -28.88
N ALA A 12 10.20 18.94 -28.22
CA ALA A 12 10.58 20.17 -28.91
C ALA A 12 12.10 20.21 -29.19
N TYR A 13 12.47 20.85 -30.29
CA TYR A 13 13.86 21.10 -30.65
C TYR A 13 14.09 22.59 -30.92
N ASP A 14 15.22 23.10 -30.44
CA ASP A 14 15.70 24.44 -30.76
C ASP A 14 16.73 24.33 -31.88
N CYS A 15 16.39 24.88 -33.04
CA CYS A 15 17.20 24.76 -34.24
C CYS A 15 17.76 26.12 -34.68
N TYR A 16 19.03 26.14 -35.07
CA TYR A 16 19.68 27.29 -35.69
C TYR A 16 20.43 26.85 -36.95
N VAL A 17 20.70 27.81 -37.85
CA VAL A 17 21.41 27.57 -39.10
C VAL A 17 22.78 28.23 -39.05
N GLN A 18 23.83 27.46 -39.29
CA GLN A 18 25.19 27.95 -39.39
C GLN A 18 25.89 27.30 -40.58
N ASN A 19 26.51 28.10 -41.46
CA ASN A 19 27.23 27.63 -42.65
C ASN A 19 26.39 26.67 -43.53
N GLN A 20 25.13 27.04 -43.81
CA GLN A 20 24.15 26.24 -44.55
C GLN A 20 23.81 24.87 -43.93
N LYS A 21 24.27 24.60 -42.70
CA LYS A 21 23.90 23.41 -41.93
C LYS A 21 22.93 23.78 -40.83
N LYS A 22 21.87 22.97 -40.67
CA LYS A 22 20.88 23.10 -39.59
C LYS A 22 21.35 22.27 -38.40
N PHE A 23 21.51 22.91 -37.25
CA PHE A 23 21.81 22.27 -35.99
C PHE A 23 20.57 22.35 -35.12
N CYS A 24 20.14 21.23 -34.55
CA CYS A 24 19.00 21.16 -33.65
C CYS A 24 19.44 20.52 -32.34
N THR A 25 19.10 21.15 -31.22
CA THR A 25 19.27 20.60 -29.88
C THR A 25 17.92 20.34 -29.26
N LEU A 26 17.81 19.25 -28.50
CA LEU A 26 16.60 18.94 -27.75
C LEU A 26 16.32 20.06 -26.76
N ALA A 27 15.09 20.57 -26.74
CA ALA A 27 14.67 21.59 -25.80
C ALA A 27 14.17 20.92 -24.51
N ASP A 28 15.03 20.86 -23.50
CA ASP A 28 14.80 20.11 -22.27
C ASP A 28 13.51 20.51 -21.53
N GLY A 29 12.68 19.52 -21.18
CA GLY A 29 11.40 19.73 -20.50
C GLY A 29 10.31 20.39 -21.36
N VAL A 30 10.44 20.38 -22.69
CA VAL A 30 9.49 21.03 -23.61
C VAL A 30 8.95 20.06 -24.65
N VAL A 31 7.63 20.07 -24.82
CA VAL A 31 6.91 19.23 -25.79
C VAL A 31 6.10 20.10 -26.75
N ILE A 32 5.85 19.58 -27.94
CA ILE A 32 4.94 20.15 -28.94
C ILE A 32 3.68 19.29 -28.97
N LEU A 33 2.54 19.88 -28.62
CA LEU A 33 1.22 19.30 -28.80
C LEU A 33 0.65 19.79 -30.13
N THR A 34 0.29 18.88 -31.02
CA THR A 34 -0.41 19.16 -32.27
C THR A 34 -1.84 18.65 -32.18
N GLN A 35 -2.83 19.52 -32.30
CA GLN A 35 -4.25 19.17 -32.31
C GLN A 35 -4.97 20.06 -33.34
N ASN A 36 -5.76 19.47 -34.24
CA ASN A 36 -6.49 20.20 -35.29
C ASN A 36 -5.60 21.16 -36.10
N ASP A 37 -4.43 20.68 -36.52
CA ASP A 37 -3.37 21.43 -37.22
C ASP A 37 -2.76 22.62 -36.43
N GLN A 38 -3.17 22.83 -35.18
CA GLN A 38 -2.56 23.81 -34.30
C GLN A 38 -1.43 23.18 -33.50
N LYS A 39 -0.25 23.82 -33.52
CA LYS A 39 0.91 23.42 -32.74
C LYS A 39 1.08 24.33 -31.53
N ILE A 40 1.14 23.73 -30.35
CA ILE A 40 1.32 24.43 -29.08
C ILE A 40 2.61 23.92 -28.44
N ARG A 41 3.51 24.86 -28.11
CA ARG A 41 4.74 24.56 -27.39
C ARG A 41 4.48 24.66 -25.89
N LEU A 42 4.63 23.55 -25.17
CA LEU A 42 4.30 23.41 -23.76
C LEU A 42 5.55 23.09 -22.96
N LYS A 43 5.75 23.78 -21.83
CA LYS A 43 6.79 23.43 -20.85
C LYS A 43 6.20 22.42 -19.86
N SER A 44 6.57 21.15 -19.99
CA SER A 44 6.15 20.06 -19.12
C SER A 44 7.27 19.01 -19.05
N VAL A 45 7.95 18.96 -17.91
CA VAL A 45 9.01 17.98 -17.66
C VAL A 45 8.42 16.57 -17.60
N GLU A 46 7.26 16.39 -17.00
CA GLU A 46 6.58 15.09 -16.88
C GLU A 46 6.24 14.49 -18.25
N LEU A 47 5.66 15.26 -19.17
CA LEU A 47 5.34 14.79 -20.52
C LEU A 47 6.60 14.61 -21.38
N PHE A 48 7.61 15.46 -21.18
CA PHE A 48 8.89 15.35 -21.87
C PHE A 48 9.64 14.08 -21.44
N ASP A 49 9.73 13.84 -20.13
CA ASP A 49 10.31 12.62 -19.56
C ASP A 49 9.52 11.39 -20.00
N TRP A 50 8.19 11.46 -20.02
CA TRP A 50 7.35 10.40 -20.56
C TRP A 50 7.60 10.15 -22.05
N LEU A 51 7.81 11.17 -22.89
CA LEU A 51 8.14 10.95 -24.31
C LEU A 51 9.54 10.35 -24.51
N LEU A 52 10.51 10.72 -23.69
CA LEU A 52 11.88 10.22 -23.78
C LEU A 52 12.03 8.81 -23.17
N THR A 53 11.29 8.51 -22.11
CA THR A 53 11.38 7.23 -21.38
C THR A 53 10.26 6.24 -21.75
N GLY A 54 9.15 6.73 -22.30
CA GLY A 54 7.84 6.06 -22.39
C GLY A 54 7.66 5.00 -23.48
N TRP A 55 8.74 4.35 -23.91
CA TRP A 55 8.67 3.07 -24.64
C TRP A 55 9.71 2.05 -24.16
N LYS A 56 10.52 2.37 -23.13
CA LYS A 56 11.56 1.44 -22.66
C LYS A 56 11.21 0.65 -21.40
N HIS A 57 10.19 1.02 -20.63
CA HIS A 57 9.71 0.21 -19.50
C HIS A 57 8.24 0.47 -19.18
N GLU A 58 7.33 0.00 -20.03
CA GLU A 58 6.11 -0.59 -19.50
C GLU A 58 6.51 -2.03 -19.14
N SER A 59 6.72 -2.30 -17.85
CA SER A 59 7.12 -3.64 -17.40
C SER A 59 6.00 -4.62 -17.74
N THR A 60 6.15 -5.35 -18.85
CA THR A 60 5.31 -6.50 -19.19
C THR A 60 5.57 -7.69 -18.28
N ALA A 61 6.64 -7.63 -17.48
CA ALA A 61 6.91 -8.62 -16.46
C ALA A 61 5.92 -8.42 -15.29
N PRO A 62 5.28 -9.51 -14.81
CA PRO A 62 4.46 -9.44 -13.62
C PRO A 62 5.30 -8.91 -12.44
N PRO A 63 4.66 -8.29 -11.43
CA PRO A 63 5.33 -7.85 -10.22
C PRO A 63 6.25 -8.96 -9.70
N GLN A 64 7.50 -8.62 -9.42
CA GLN A 64 8.49 -9.55 -8.88
C GLN A 64 8.56 -9.37 -7.38
N ASP A 65 8.54 -10.47 -6.62
CA ASP A 65 8.68 -10.41 -5.18
C ASP A 65 10.04 -9.85 -4.78
N THR A 66 10.02 -8.83 -3.95
CA THR A 66 11.23 -8.35 -3.29
C THR A 66 11.54 -9.22 -2.07
N LYS A 67 12.82 -9.27 -1.67
CA LYS A 67 13.21 -9.94 -0.42
C LYS A 67 12.49 -9.36 0.79
N GLU A 68 12.22 -8.05 0.78
CA GLU A 68 11.50 -7.36 1.85
C GLU A 68 10.05 -7.84 1.95
N MET A 69 9.35 -8.00 0.82
CA MET A 69 7.99 -8.56 0.79
C MET A 69 7.96 -9.97 1.38
N MET A 70 8.85 -10.86 0.91
CA MET A 70 8.92 -12.23 1.45
C MET A 70 9.22 -12.25 2.96
N VAL A 71 10.08 -11.35 3.45
CA VAL A 71 10.37 -11.23 4.89
C VAL A 71 9.15 -10.71 5.65
N ASN A 72 8.41 -9.76 5.09
CA ASN A 72 7.17 -9.27 5.67
C ASN A 72 6.11 -10.38 5.75
N ASP A 73 5.95 -11.17 4.69
CA ASP A 73 5.00 -12.29 4.67
C ASP A 73 5.35 -13.34 5.73
N ILE A 74 6.63 -13.67 5.88
CA ILE A 74 7.11 -14.55 6.96
C ILE A 74 6.79 -13.94 8.33
N LEU A 75 7.00 -12.64 8.51
CA LEU A 75 6.66 -11.95 9.76
C LEU A 75 5.16 -12.04 10.06
N MET A 76 4.29 -11.83 9.07
CA MET A 76 2.84 -11.93 9.23
C MET A 76 2.42 -13.35 9.62
N LEU A 77 3.03 -14.38 9.04
CA LEU A 77 2.78 -15.78 9.43
C LEU A 77 3.19 -16.06 10.87
N LEU A 78 4.29 -15.48 11.34
CA LEU A 78 4.77 -15.65 12.72
C LEU A 78 3.94 -14.87 13.75
N LEU A 79 3.46 -13.67 13.40
CA LEU A 79 2.64 -12.84 14.28
C LEU A 79 1.16 -13.21 14.26
N GLY A 80 0.67 -13.83 13.18
CA GLY A 80 -0.73 -14.17 12.95
C GLY A 80 -1.44 -14.78 14.17
N PRO A 81 -0.90 -15.84 14.81
CA PRO A 81 -1.55 -16.44 15.97
C PRO A 81 -1.76 -15.48 17.15
N GLU A 82 -0.85 -14.54 17.40
CA GLU A 82 -0.98 -13.56 18.47
C GLU A 82 -1.91 -12.40 18.09
N ILE A 83 -1.94 -12.03 16.80
CA ILE A 83 -2.91 -11.07 16.24
C ILE A 83 -4.34 -11.62 16.36
N ASP A 84 -4.59 -12.81 15.83
CA ASP A 84 -5.90 -13.47 15.87
C ASP A 84 -6.38 -13.64 17.31
N LYS A 85 -5.49 -14.06 18.21
CA LYS A 85 -5.80 -14.18 19.63
C LYS A 85 -6.17 -12.83 20.25
N ALA A 86 -5.43 -11.76 19.97
CA ALA A 86 -5.71 -10.44 20.50
C ALA A 86 -7.09 -9.93 20.05
N VAL A 87 -7.37 -10.03 18.75
CA VAL A 87 -8.63 -9.62 18.12
C VAL A 87 -9.79 -10.47 18.60
N SER A 88 -9.69 -11.81 18.55
CA SER A 88 -10.74 -12.73 19.00
C SER A 88 -11.10 -12.51 20.47
N ASN A 89 -10.11 -12.26 21.33
CA ASN A 89 -10.37 -11.92 22.74
C ASN A 89 -11.14 -10.61 22.93
N TYR A 90 -10.95 -9.64 22.04
CA TYR A 90 -11.69 -8.38 22.08
C TYR A 90 -13.13 -8.59 21.59
N TYR A 91 -13.31 -9.18 20.41
CA TYR A 91 -14.60 -9.30 19.73
C TYR A 91 -15.52 -10.38 20.32
N SER A 92 -14.99 -11.41 20.98
CA SER A 92 -15.78 -12.45 21.66
C SER A 92 -16.68 -11.93 22.79
N LYS A 93 -16.50 -10.67 23.21
CA LYS A 93 -17.37 -9.98 24.17
C LYS A 93 -18.66 -9.46 23.51
N TYR A 94 -18.62 -9.22 22.21
CA TYR A 94 -19.67 -8.55 21.45
C TYR A 94 -20.33 -9.49 20.45
N PHE A 95 -19.64 -10.54 20.02
CA PHE A 95 -20.11 -11.45 18.98
C PHE A 95 -19.97 -12.91 19.40
N THR A 96 -20.87 -13.76 18.93
CA THR A 96 -20.80 -15.22 19.12
C THR A 96 -19.85 -15.88 18.13
N GLU A 97 -19.72 -15.30 16.94
CA GLU A 97 -18.79 -15.72 15.90
C GLU A 97 -17.35 -15.34 16.25
N THR A 98 -16.40 -16.19 15.87
CA THR A 98 -14.97 -15.91 16.09
C THR A 98 -14.43 -15.06 14.95
N SER A 99 -13.90 -13.89 15.27
CA SER A 99 -13.18 -13.04 14.33
C SER A 99 -11.78 -13.56 14.04
N MET A 100 -11.28 -13.29 12.84
CA MET A 100 -9.90 -13.55 12.43
C MET A 100 -9.34 -12.39 11.60
N VAL A 101 -8.04 -12.38 11.35
CA VAL A 101 -7.35 -11.40 10.50
C VAL A 101 -6.53 -12.13 9.45
N TYR A 102 -6.75 -11.81 8.17
CA TYR A 102 -5.89 -12.36 7.12
C TYR A 102 -4.53 -11.66 7.09
N PRO A 103 -3.42 -12.35 6.72
CA PRO A 103 -2.09 -11.74 6.67
C PRO A 103 -1.98 -10.48 5.80
N TYR A 104 -2.80 -10.38 4.75
CA TYR A 104 -2.84 -9.22 3.84
C TYR A 104 -3.77 -8.09 4.32
N GLU A 105 -4.47 -8.27 5.45
CA GLU A 105 -5.30 -7.25 6.11
C GLU A 105 -4.56 -6.62 7.30
N VAL A 106 -3.24 -6.79 7.37
CA VAL A 106 -2.35 -6.25 8.38
C VAL A 106 -1.41 -5.23 7.75
N GLU A 107 -1.41 -4.01 8.30
CA GLU A 107 -0.51 -2.94 7.91
C GLU A 107 0.47 -2.65 9.06
N ILE A 108 1.76 -2.54 8.74
CA ILE A 108 2.77 -2.12 9.72
C ILE A 108 2.77 -0.59 9.78
N GLU A 109 2.28 -0.02 10.88
CA GLU A 109 2.32 1.42 11.12
C GLU A 109 3.73 1.85 11.53
N LYS A 110 4.33 1.11 12.48
CA LYS A 110 5.58 1.52 13.12
C LYS A 110 6.39 0.33 13.61
N VAL A 111 7.72 0.42 13.45
CA VAL A 111 8.67 -0.53 14.05
C VAL A 111 9.75 0.25 14.79
N GLU A 112 9.95 -0.09 16.07
CA GLU A 112 10.94 0.53 16.93
C GLU A 112 11.86 -0.51 17.53
N ARG A 113 13.16 -0.27 17.45
CA ARG A 113 14.16 -1.11 18.13
C ARG A 113 14.47 -0.52 19.50
N ILE A 114 14.34 -1.34 20.54
CA ILE A 114 14.58 -0.95 21.92
C ILE A 114 16.01 -1.29 22.33
N GLY A 115 16.72 -0.36 22.97
CA GLY A 115 18.08 -0.59 23.47
C GLY A 115 19.22 -0.37 22.47
N GLY A 116 18.93 0.20 21.29
CA GLY A 116 19.96 0.65 20.34
C GLY A 116 20.33 -0.34 19.25
N PHE A 117 21.43 -0.07 18.53
CA PHE A 117 21.80 -0.79 17.31
C PHE A 117 21.98 -2.31 17.53
N ARG A 118 21.29 -3.11 16.71
CA ARG A 118 21.34 -4.59 16.68
C ARG A 118 20.88 -5.34 17.94
N THR A 119 20.12 -4.71 18.85
CA THR A 119 19.38 -5.46 19.88
C THR A 119 18.25 -6.29 19.27
N PHE A 120 17.87 -7.39 19.93
CA PHE A 120 16.75 -8.23 19.50
C PHE A 120 15.48 -7.94 20.32
N HIS A 121 15.20 -6.66 20.55
CA HIS A 121 14.06 -6.20 21.32
C HIS A 121 13.34 -5.12 20.52
N PHE A 122 12.09 -5.38 20.17
CA PHE A 122 11.31 -4.51 19.29
C PHE A 122 9.93 -4.20 19.87
N LEU A 123 9.43 -3.03 19.50
CA LEU A 123 8.00 -2.74 19.49
C LEU A 123 7.56 -2.65 18.04
N ILE A 124 6.46 -3.34 17.72
CA ILE A 124 5.81 -3.23 16.42
C ILE A 124 4.36 -2.81 16.64
N THR A 125 3.93 -1.80 15.89
CA THR A 125 2.55 -1.33 15.87
C THR A 125 1.93 -1.67 14.52
N LEU A 126 0.79 -2.33 14.58
CA LEU A 126 0.05 -2.87 13.45
C LEU A 126 -1.34 -2.25 13.43
N GLU A 127 -1.84 -1.91 12.25
CA GLU A 127 -3.27 -1.72 12.02
C GLU A 127 -3.83 -2.97 11.35
N VAL A 128 -4.97 -3.44 11.84
CA VAL A 128 -5.59 -4.68 11.38
C VAL A 128 -7.06 -4.46 11.07
N THR A 129 -7.55 -5.17 10.06
CA THR A 129 -8.98 -5.22 9.71
C THR A 129 -9.51 -6.62 10.01
N PRO A 130 -10.13 -6.86 11.18
CA PRO A 130 -10.74 -8.14 11.48
C PRO A 130 -11.97 -8.43 10.63
N VAL A 131 -12.22 -9.71 10.39
CA VAL A 131 -13.34 -10.20 9.57
C VAL A 131 -14.10 -11.35 10.24
N PHE A 132 -15.35 -11.54 9.81
CA PHE A 132 -16.12 -12.78 9.99
C PHE A 132 -16.22 -13.57 8.69
N GLY A 133 -16.06 -14.89 8.81
CA GLY A 133 -16.21 -15.82 7.69
C GLY A 133 -15.23 -15.48 6.55
N ALA A 134 -15.73 -15.50 5.31
CA ALA A 134 -14.88 -15.35 4.13
C ALA A 134 -14.10 -14.03 4.14
N HIS A 135 -14.75 -12.85 4.15
CA HIS A 135 -14.07 -11.53 4.13
C HIS A 135 -15.00 -10.39 4.58
N ASN A 136 -15.86 -10.57 5.61
CA ASN A 136 -16.76 -9.49 6.04
C ASN A 136 -16.10 -8.66 7.14
N PRO A 137 -15.65 -7.43 6.87
CA PRO A 137 -14.89 -6.65 7.84
C PRO A 137 -15.82 -6.14 8.95
N ILE A 138 -15.33 -6.19 10.19
CA ILE A 138 -16.12 -5.89 11.38
C ILE A 138 -15.62 -4.65 12.13
N GLY A 139 -14.42 -4.20 11.81
CA GLY A 139 -13.85 -2.97 12.33
C GLY A 139 -12.42 -2.76 11.89
N LYS A 140 -11.76 -1.82 12.55
CA LYS A 140 -10.33 -1.53 12.42
C LYS A 140 -9.74 -1.39 13.82
N ASP A 141 -8.61 -2.04 14.05
CA ASP A 141 -7.92 -1.99 15.34
C ASP A 141 -6.44 -1.65 15.14
N ARG A 142 -5.83 -1.13 16.20
CA ARG A 142 -4.39 -0.93 16.33
C ARG A 142 -3.84 -1.78 17.45
N LEU A 143 -2.86 -2.61 17.12
CA LEU A 143 -2.19 -3.53 18.04
C LEU A 143 -0.74 -3.11 18.20
N THR A 144 -0.24 -3.08 19.43
CA THR A 144 1.20 -2.93 19.68
C THR A 144 1.73 -4.18 20.35
N PHE A 145 2.71 -4.84 19.72
CA PHE A 145 3.40 -6.00 20.26
C PHE A 145 4.83 -5.66 20.66
N GLU A 146 5.27 -6.23 21.78
CA GLU A 146 6.67 -6.30 22.19
C GLU A 146 7.23 -7.66 21.79
N ILE A 147 8.34 -7.65 21.07
CA ILE A 147 9.00 -8.86 20.55
C ILE A 147 10.42 -8.90 21.10
N ALA A 148 10.73 -9.90 21.93
CA ALA A 148 12.03 -10.05 22.56
C ALA A 148 12.29 -11.50 23.02
N PRO A 149 13.54 -11.99 22.99
CA PRO A 149 13.89 -13.34 23.46
C PRO A 149 13.66 -13.53 24.96
N THR A 150 13.57 -12.44 25.72
CA THR A 150 13.30 -12.43 27.16
C THR A 150 11.82 -12.65 27.50
N ILE A 151 10.93 -12.61 26.51
CA ILE A 151 9.49 -12.87 26.70
C ILE A 151 9.27 -14.38 26.55
N ILE A 152 8.86 -15.04 27.63
CA ILE A 152 8.63 -16.49 27.66
C ILE A 152 7.12 -16.72 27.90
N PRO A 153 6.47 -17.66 27.17
CA PRO A 153 7.04 -18.67 26.28
C PRO A 153 7.12 -18.30 24.79
N SER A 154 6.41 -17.27 24.32
CA SER A 154 6.20 -17.02 22.88
C SER A 154 7.12 -15.97 22.25
N GLN A 155 7.97 -15.30 23.02
CA GLN A 155 8.80 -14.16 22.59
C GLN A 155 8.03 -12.92 22.11
N ILE A 156 6.69 -12.98 22.11
CA ILE A 156 5.78 -11.95 21.63
C ILE A 156 4.76 -11.67 22.73
N LYS A 157 4.56 -10.39 23.05
CA LYS A 157 3.58 -9.95 24.05
C LYS A 157 2.77 -8.78 23.52
N LEU A 158 1.45 -8.89 23.56
CA LEU A 158 0.57 -7.75 23.33
C LEU A 158 0.77 -6.70 24.44
N LYS A 159 1.06 -5.46 24.05
CA LYS A 159 1.24 -4.31 24.94
C LYS A 159 0.04 -3.41 24.97
N ASN A 160 -0.55 -3.17 23.82
CA ASN A 160 -1.72 -2.32 23.68
C ASN A 160 -2.66 -2.85 22.60
N PHE A 161 -3.95 -2.71 22.85
CA PHE A 161 -5.03 -2.96 21.90
C PHE A 161 -5.90 -1.70 21.90
N GLU A 162 -6.04 -1.07 20.75
CA GLU A 162 -6.86 0.12 20.55
C GLU A 162 -7.86 -0.16 19.43
N HIS A 163 -9.15 -0.10 19.74
CA HIS A 163 -10.20 -0.19 18.71
C HIS A 163 -10.37 1.18 18.06
N LEU A 164 -10.23 1.27 16.74
CA LEU A 164 -10.30 2.52 16.00
C LEU A 164 -11.68 2.78 15.40
N GLU A 165 -12.28 1.76 14.80
CA GLU A 165 -13.53 1.89 14.05
C GLU A 165 -14.35 0.60 14.05
N SER A 166 -15.67 0.72 14.14
CA SER A 166 -16.62 -0.39 13.96
C SER A 166 -17.29 -0.28 12.61
N TYR A 167 -17.39 -1.38 11.88
CA TYR A 167 -18.10 -1.42 10.60
C TYR A 167 -19.49 -2.02 10.74
N GLU A 168 -20.43 -1.54 9.92
CA GLU A 168 -21.78 -2.06 9.91
C GLU A 168 -21.82 -3.49 9.36
N LEU A 169 -22.39 -4.39 10.16
CA LEU A 169 -22.59 -5.76 9.71
C LEU A 169 -23.79 -5.87 8.77
N PRO A 170 -23.68 -6.65 7.68
CA PRO A 170 -24.81 -7.02 6.85
C PRO A 170 -25.99 -7.55 7.68
N PRO A 171 -27.25 -7.35 7.24
CA PRO A 171 -28.44 -7.79 7.99
C PRO A 171 -28.44 -9.27 8.39
N HIS A 172 -27.85 -10.13 7.57
CA HIS A 172 -27.77 -11.57 7.83
C HIS A 172 -26.75 -11.97 8.92
N PHE A 173 -25.95 -11.01 9.43
CA PHE A 173 -25.01 -11.22 10.53
C PHE A 173 -25.46 -10.58 11.84
N GLN A 174 -26.65 -9.97 11.87
CA GLN A 174 -27.16 -9.30 13.08
C GLN A 174 -27.42 -10.30 14.23
N ASP A 175 -27.75 -11.55 13.91
CA ASP A 175 -27.94 -12.63 14.89
C ASP A 175 -26.65 -13.03 15.62
N LEU A 176 -25.48 -12.61 15.12
CA LEU A 176 -24.19 -12.87 15.75
C LEU A 176 -23.90 -11.93 16.93
N ILE A 177 -24.64 -10.81 17.03
CA ILE A 177 -24.43 -9.82 18.08
C ILE A 177 -24.87 -10.41 19.41
N GLN A 178 -23.95 -10.47 20.38
CA GLN A 178 -24.28 -10.87 21.73
C GLN A 178 -25.20 -9.84 22.37
N PRO A 179 -26.25 -10.28 23.10
CA PRO A 179 -27.05 -9.37 23.89
C PRO A 179 -26.15 -8.64 24.90
N LYS A 180 -26.30 -7.32 25.02
CA LYS A 180 -25.57 -6.52 26.01
C LYS A 180 -25.75 -7.16 27.38
N ARG A 181 -24.66 -7.64 28.00
CA ARG A 181 -24.71 -8.08 29.40
C ARG A 181 -25.04 -6.85 30.24
N GLN A 182 -26.18 -6.92 30.95
CA GLN A 182 -26.60 -5.92 31.94
C GLN A 182 -25.62 -5.90 33.13
#